data_AF-E6SD94-F1
#
_entry.id   AF-E6SD94-F1
#
_cell.length_a   1.000
_cell.length_b   1.000
_cell.length_c   1.000
_cell.angle_alpha   90.00
_cell.angle_beta   90.00
_cell.angle_gamma   90.00
#
_symmetry.space_group_name_H-M   'P 1'
#
loop_
_entity.id
_entity.type
_entity.pdbx_description
1 polymer ?
#
loop_
_entity_poly.entity_id
_entity_poly.type
_entity_poly.pdbx_seq_one_letter_code
_entity_poly.pdbx_strand_id
1 'polypeptide(L)' 'MSPEPARIPNHKRFLLTGAFLGLAVGIWFGLREPGGPSYSQTVQYSLSTAVLFLGALGAFVGAGLAGVLAILLDRSGRQH' A
#
# COMPACT_ATOMS: atom_id res chain seq x y z
N MET A 1 -2.13 -41.09 6.48
CA MET A 1 -1.75 -39.67 6.26
C MET A 1 -2.64 -38.85 7.17
N SER A 2 -2.07 -38.23 8.21
CA SER A 2 -2.81 -37.28 9.05
C SER A 2 -3.18 -36.06 8.19
N PRO A 3 -4.42 -35.55 8.28
CA PRO A 3 -4.78 -34.33 7.57
C PRO A 3 -3.88 -33.19 8.06
N GLU A 4 -3.18 -32.52 7.13
CA GLU A 4 -2.50 -31.26 7.46
C GLU A 4 -3.56 -30.26 7.93
N PRO A 5 -3.33 -29.54 9.05
CA PRO A 5 -4.28 -28.52 9.49
C PRO A 5 -4.41 -27.45 8.41
N ALA A 6 -5.66 -27.14 8.03
CA ALA A 6 -5.97 -26.12 7.04
C ALA A 6 -5.28 -24.80 7.43
N ARG A 7 -4.36 -24.32 6.58
CA ARG A 7 -3.60 -23.10 6.82
C ARG A 7 -4.54 -21.90 6.74
N ILE A 8 -5.00 -21.41 7.89
CA ILE A 8 -5.85 -20.22 7.98
C ILE A 8 -5.06 -19.02 7.42
N PRO A 9 -5.52 -18.35 6.35
CA PRO A 9 -4.78 -17.24 5.77
C PRO A 9 -4.71 -16.07 6.77
N ASN A 10 -3.51 -15.57 7.03
CA ASN A 10 -3.31 -14.44 7.92
C ASN A 10 -3.55 -13.11 7.17
N HIS A 11 -4.83 -12.79 6.98
CA HIS A 11 -5.30 -11.57 6.32
C HIS A 11 -4.73 -10.29 6.95
N LYS A 12 -4.50 -10.29 8.28
CA LYS A 12 -3.90 -9.16 9.00
C LYS A 12 -2.48 -8.88 8.53
N ARG A 13 -1.66 -9.94 8.38
CA ARG A 13 -0.28 -9.80 7.87
C ARG A 13 -0.28 -9.32 6.43
N PHE A 14 -1.21 -9.81 5.61
CA PHE A 14 -1.33 -9.40 4.21
C PHE A 14 -1.70 -7.91 4.05
N LEU A 15 -2.67 -7.44 4.85
CA LEU A 15 -3.03 -6.03 4.94
C LEU A 15 -1.86 -5.17 5.41
N LEU A 16 -1.13 -5.61 6.44
CA LEU A 16 0.06 -4.92 6.92
C LEU A 16 1.12 -4.79 5.81
N THR A 17 1.39 -5.87 5.09
CA THR A 17 2.36 -5.84 3.97
C THR A 17 1.92 -4.87 2.87
N GLY A 18 0.63 -4.84 2.53
CA GLY A 18 0.10 -3.86 1.58
C GLY A 18 0.27 -2.43 2.07
N ALA A 19 -0.03 -2.17 3.34
CA ALA A 19 0.13 -0.86 3.96
C ALA A 19 1.60 -0.40 3.94
N PHE A 20 2.55 -1.26 4.31
CA PHE A 20 3.97 -0.93 4.31
C PHE A 20 4.53 -0.71 2.89
N LEU A 21 4.12 -1.53 1.92
CA LEU A 21 4.51 -1.34 0.52
C LEU A 21 3.96 -0.03 -0.04
N GLY A 22 2.69 0.24 0.21
CA GLY A 22 2.06 1.49 -0.18
C GLY A 22 2.73 2.71 0.47
N LEU A 23 3.07 2.62 1.76
CA LEU A 23 3.81 3.66 2.48
C LEU A 23 5.18 3.91 1.86
N ALA A 24 5.94 2.86 1.58
CA ALA A 24 7.27 2.97 0.98
C ALA A 24 7.21 3.66 -0.40
N VAL A 25 6.23 3.28 -1.23
CA VAL A 25 6.00 3.90 -2.54
C VAL A 25 5.58 5.36 -2.39
N GLY A 26 4.68 5.66 -1.44
CA GLY A 26 4.24 7.03 -1.15
C GLY A 26 5.39 7.94 -0.71
N ILE A 27 6.24 7.47 0.20
CA ILE A 27 7.45 8.18 0.63
C ILE A 27 8.39 8.41 -0.56
N TRP A 28 8.60 7.38 -1.38
CA TRP A 28 9.45 7.47 -2.56
C TRP A 28 9.00 8.56 -3.54
N PHE A 29 7.68 8.69 -3.76
CA PHE A 29 7.14 9.79 -4.56
C PHE A 29 7.25 11.14 -3.85
N GLY A 30 7.02 11.21 -2.53
CA GLY A 30 7.14 12.45 -1.75
C GLY A 30 8.57 13.01 -1.69
N LEU A 31 9.58 12.14 -1.84
CA LEU A 31 10.99 12.52 -1.91
C LEU A 31 11.43 13.00 -3.29
N ARG A 32 10.63 12.76 -4.35
CA ARG A 32 10.94 13.28 -5.68
C ARG A 32 10.44 14.71 -5.77
N GLU A 33 11.36 15.66 -5.72
CA GLU A 33 11.07 17.05 -6.11
C GLU A 33 10.47 17.03 -7.53
N PRO A 34 9.34 17.70 -7.80
CA PRO A 34 8.82 17.79 -9.15
C PRO A 34 9.70 18.76 -9.95
N GLY A 35 10.88 18.30 -10.37
CA GLY A 35 11.85 19.04 -11.17
C GLY A 35 11.48 19.16 -12.65
N GLY A 36 10.19 19.25 -12.96
CA GLY A 36 9.72 19.55 -14.31
C GLY A 36 9.52 21.06 -14.47
N PRO A 37 9.85 21.66 -15.63
CA PRO A 37 9.80 23.12 -15.84
C PRO A 37 8.40 23.76 -15.69
N SER A 38 7.36 22.95 -15.43
CA SER A 38 5.98 23.40 -15.20
C SER A 38 5.53 23.37 -13.74
N TYR A 39 6.30 22.81 -12.80
CA TYR A 39 5.98 22.82 -11.36
C TYR A 39 6.56 24.08 -10.68
N SER A 40 6.34 25.22 -11.32
CA SER A 40 6.78 26.51 -10.81
C SER A 40 5.65 27.14 -9.98
N GLN A 41 5.97 27.41 -8.70
CA GLN A 41 5.56 28.58 -7.91
C GLN A 41 4.26 28.64 -7.10
N THR A 42 3.26 27.77 -7.21
CA THR A 42 1.99 28.04 -6.47
C THR A 42 1.90 27.46 -5.06
N VAL A 43 2.71 26.47 -4.68
CA VAL A 43 2.63 25.90 -3.33
C VAL A 43 4.03 25.54 -2.83
N GLN A 44 4.59 26.35 -1.93
CA GLN A 44 5.75 25.97 -1.11
C GLN A 44 5.32 24.87 -0.13
N TYR A 45 5.07 23.67 -0.63
CA TYR A 45 4.77 22.52 0.20
C TYR A 45 6.09 22.04 0.82
N SER A 46 6.16 22.02 2.15
CA SER A 46 7.31 21.47 2.87
C SER A 46 7.53 20.01 2.45
N LEU A 47 8.79 19.65 2.17
CA LEU A 47 9.21 18.28 1.87
C LEU A 47 8.69 17.29 2.92
N SER A 48 8.72 17.67 4.21
CA SER A 48 8.22 16.82 5.28
C SER A 48 6.71 16.57 5.16
N THR A 49 5.94 17.59 4.77
CA THR A 49 4.49 17.47 4.58
C THR A 49 4.17 16.63 3.35
N ALA A 50 4.94 16.76 2.26
CA ALA A 50 4.78 15.94 1.07
C ALA A 50 5.05 14.46 1.37
N VAL A 51 6.16 14.15 2.04
CA VAL A 51 6.54 12.78 2.41
C VAL A 51 5.50 12.15 3.34
N LEU A 52 5.04 12.87 4.36
CA LEU A 52 4.02 12.35 5.29
C LEU A 52 2.66 12.14 4.60
N PHE A 53 2.22 13.10 3.79
CA PHE A 53 0.94 13.02 3.09
C PHE A 53 0.94 11.89 2.06
N LEU A 54 1.94 11.86 1.17
CA LEU A 54 2.03 10.81 0.15
C LEU A 54 2.32 9.45 0.79
N GLY A 55 3.12 9.38 1.85
CA GLY A 55 3.36 8.16 2.62
C GLY A 55 2.08 7.60 3.23
N ALA A 56 1.28 8.44 3.92
CA ALA A 56 0.01 8.03 4.51
C ALA A 56 -1.02 7.62 3.44
N LEU A 57 -1.15 8.40 2.37
CA LEU A 57 -2.01 8.08 1.23
C LEU A 57 -1.62 6.75 0.59
N GLY A 58 -0.32 6.59 0.32
CA GLY A 58 0.24 5.36 -0.23
C GLY A 58 -0.07 4.17 0.68
N ALA A 59 0.11 4.31 1.99
CA ALA A 59 -0.23 3.25 2.95
C ALA A 59 -1.70 2.84 2.89
N PHE A 60 -2.61 3.81 2.80
CA PHE A 60 -4.04 3.56 2.73
C PHE A 60 -4.43 2.84 1.45
N VAL A 61 -3.89 3.29 0.31
CA VAL A 61 -4.09 2.65 -1.00
C VAL A 61 -3.51 1.24 -1.02
N GLY A 62 -2.30 1.04 -0.53
CA GLY A 62 -1.65 -0.27 -0.46
C GLY A 62 -2.40 -1.25 0.44
N ALA A 63 -2.90 -0.80 1.59
CA ALA A 63 -3.76 -1.59 2.46
C ALA A 63 -5.08 -1.96 1.76
N GLY A 64 -5.72 -1.00 1.08
CA GLY A 64 -6.94 -1.24 0.32
C GLY A 64 -6.77 -2.28 -0.79
N LEU A 65 -5.71 -2.16 -1.59
CA LEU A 65 -5.38 -3.13 -2.64
C LEU A 65 -5.11 -4.52 -2.07
N ALA A 66 -4.34 -4.62 -0.97
CA ALA A 66 -4.13 -5.89 -0.28
C ALA A 66 -5.45 -6.46 0.27
N GLY A 67 -6.35 -5.63 0.80
CA GLY A 67 -7.67 -6.07 1.24
C GLY A 67 -8.48 -6.68 0.11
N VAL A 68 -8.56 -6.00 -1.03
CA VAL A 68 -9.26 -6.50 -2.23
C VAL A 68 -8.65 -7.81 -2.72
N LEU A 69 -7.33 -7.88 -2.85
CA LEU A 69 -6.63 -9.10 -3.26
C LEU A 69 -6.87 -10.27 -2.31
N ALA A 70 -6.88 -10.01 -1.00
CA ALA A 70 -7.17 -11.05 -0.02
C ALA A 70 -8.59 -11.60 -0.18
N ILE A 71 -9.58 -10.74 -0.39
CA ILE A 71 -10.97 -11.16 -0.65
C ILE A 71 -11.06 -11.99 -1.94
N LEU A 72 -10.35 -11.59 -3.00
CA LEU A 72 -10.36 -12.31 -4.27
C LEU A 72 -9.70 -13.69 -4.15
N LEU A 73 -8.57 -13.78 -3.45
CA LEU A 73 -7.88 -15.05 -3.18
C LEU A 73 -8.73 -15.99 -2.33
N ASP A 74 -9.39 -15.46 -1.29
CA ASP A 74 -10.30 -16.22 -0.43
C ASP A 74 -11.54 -16.72 -1.20
N ARG A 75 -12.01 -15.97 -2.21
CA ARG A 75 -13.09 -16.42 -3.10
C ARG A 75 -12.63 -17.49 -4.08
N SER A 76 -11.46 -17.32 -4.69
CA SER A 76 -10.91 -18.28 -5.66
C SER A 76 -10.60 -19.62 -5.02
N GLY A 77 -10.04 -19.63 -3.81
CA GLY A 77 -9.73 -20.86 -3.07
C GLY A 77 -10.97 -21.65 -2.60
N ARG A 78 -12.17 -21.07 -2.66
CA ARG A 78 -13.44 -21.72 -2.31
C ARG A 78 -14.17 -22.35 -3.49
N GLN A 79 -13.71 -22.12 -4.72
CA GLN A 79 -14.35 -22.63 -5.94
C GLN A 79 -13.70 -23.91 -6.49
N HIS A 80 -12.68 -24.44 -5.80
CA HIS A 80 -12.01 -25.70 -6.09
C HIS A 80 -12.06 -26.61 -4.87
#